data_AF-A0A103QVN9-F1
#
_entry.id   AF-A0A103QVN9-F1
#
_cell.length_a   1.000
_cell.length_b   1.000
_cell.length_c   1.000
_cell.angle_alpha   90.00
_cell.angle_beta   90.00
_cell.angle_gamma   90.00
#
_symmetry.space_group_name_H-M   'P 1'
#
loop_
_entity.id
_entity.type
_entity.pdbx_description
1 polymer ?
#
loop_
_entity_poly.entity_id
_entity_poly.type
_entity_poly.pdbx_seq_one_letter_code
_entity_poly.pdbx_strand_id
1 'polypeptide(L)' 'MEILMTVPSATERALAERVEQLKLTRDVYPIAEPRLAEVSELLHRICAATTLDAARWMAGDALVQLRAYVQRGDTQ' A
#
# COMPACT_ATOMS: atom_id res chain seq x y z
N MET A 1 35.56 11.42 -5.52
CA MET A 1 34.12 11.23 -5.75
C MET A 1 33.77 9.88 -5.15
N GLU A 2 33.58 9.85 -3.83
CA GLU A 2 33.29 8.61 -3.11
C GLU A 2 31.78 8.41 -3.08
N ILE A 3 31.31 7.39 -3.80
CA ILE A 3 29.92 6.95 -3.76
C ILE A 3 29.79 6.18 -2.45
N LEU A 4 29.27 6.83 -1.41
CA LEU A 4 28.81 6.12 -0.21
C LEU A 4 27.64 5.22 -0.62
N MET A 5 27.93 3.95 -0.91
CA MET A 5 26.92 2.90 -0.95
C MET A 5 26.38 2.73 0.48
N THR A 6 25.29 3.42 0.78
CA THR A 6 24.53 3.18 2.01
C THR A 6 23.91 1.80 1.93
N VAL A 7 24.41 0.87 2.75
CA VAL A 7 23.83 -0.46 2.90
C VAL A 7 22.40 -0.30 3.45
N PRO A 8 21.37 -0.92 2.83
CA PRO A 8 20.01 -0.79 3.30
C PRO A 8 19.88 -1.32 4.73
N SER A 9 19.17 -0.59 5.56
CA SER A 9 18.77 -1.01 6.89
C SER A 9 18.00 -2.33 6.84
N ALA A 10 17.96 -3.06 7.96
CA ALA A 10 17.20 -4.31 8.05
C ALA A 10 15.72 -4.13 7.67
N THR A 11 15.14 -2.97 7.99
CA THR A 11 13.78 -2.59 7.62
C THR A 11 13.60 -2.40 6.12
N GLU A 12 14.54 -1.73 5.45
CA GLU A 12 14.49 -1.53 4.00
C GLU A 12 14.63 -2.86 3.24
N ARG A 13 15.48 -3.77 3.74
CA ARG A 13 15.63 -5.11 3.17
C ARG A 13 14.36 -5.93 3.32
N ALA A 14 13.76 -5.95 4.52
CA ALA A 14 12.51 -6.65 4.77
C ALA A 14 11.35 -6.09 3.92
N LEU A 15 11.32 -4.76 3.72
CA LEU A 15 10.35 -4.11 2.84
C LEU A 15 10.56 -4.52 1.38
N ALA A 16 11.81 -4.54 0.89
CA ALA A 16 12.13 -4.93 -0.48
C ALA A 16 11.76 -6.40 -0.78
N GLU A 17 12.06 -7.31 0.15
CA GLU A 17 11.69 -8.73 0.05
C GLU A 17 10.16 -8.90 0.01
N ARG A 18 9.44 -8.18 0.87
CA ARG A 18 7.98 -8.21 0.90
C ARG A 18 7.37 -7.63 -0.37
N VAL A 19 7.96 -6.57 -0.92
CA VAL A 19 7.54 -6.00 -2.21
C VAL A 19 7.75 -7.00 -3.33
N GLU A 20 8.87 -7.72 -3.39
CA GLU A 20 9.09 -8.76 -4.42
C GLU A 20 8.08 -9.91 -4.32
N GLN A 21 7.78 -10.38 -3.11
CA GLN A 21 6.74 -11.39 -2.91
C GLN A 21 5.34 -10.89 -3.35
N LEU A 22 5.06 -9.61 -3.14
CA LEU A 22 3.78 -9.00 -3.52
C LEU A 22 3.70 -8.66 -5.02
N LYS A 23 4.82 -8.41 -5.71
CA LYS A 23 4.83 -8.22 -7.17
C LYS A 23 4.31 -9.45 -7.90
N LEU A 24 4.66 -10.64 -7.42
CA LEU A 24 4.17 -11.92 -7.96
C LEU A 24 2.64 -12.09 -7.84
N THR A 25 2.01 -11.38 -6.91
CA THR A 25 0.56 -11.37 -6.69
C THR A 25 -0.13 -10.14 -7.30
N ARG A 26 0.62 -9.09 -7.64
CA ARG A 26 0.08 -7.82 -8.17
C ARG A 26 -0.27 -7.89 -9.66
N ASP A 27 0.41 -8.75 -10.43
CA ASP A 27 0.11 -8.99 -11.85
C ASP A 27 -0.98 -10.05 -12.09
N VAL A 28 -1.49 -10.65 -11.00
CA VAL A 28 -2.43 -11.78 -11.07
C VAL A 28 -3.76 -11.34 -10.48
N TYR A 29 -4.64 -10.88 -11.38
CA TYR A 29 -6.06 -10.52 -11.24
C TYR A 29 -6.41 -9.07 -10.84
N PRO A 30 -7.44 -8.47 -11.46
CA PRO A 30 -8.11 -7.31 -10.90
C PRO A 30 -8.65 -7.68 -9.51
N ILE A 31 -8.53 -6.76 -8.55
CA ILE A 31 -9.20 -6.90 -7.26
C ILE A 31 -10.71 -6.90 -7.53
N ALA A 32 -11.33 -8.09 -7.51
CA ALA A 32 -12.71 -8.28 -7.91
C ALA A 32 -13.71 -7.59 -6.97
N GLU A 33 -13.31 -7.40 -5.70
CA GLU A 33 -14.09 -6.69 -4.70
C GLU A 33 -13.94 -5.17 -4.89
N PRO A 34 -15.00 -4.45 -5.27
CA PRO A 34 -14.90 -3.01 -5.58
C PRO A 34 -14.32 -2.18 -4.43
N ARG A 35 -14.66 -2.49 -3.18
CA ARG A 35 -14.15 -1.75 -2.02
C ARG A 35 -12.65 -1.94 -1.79
N LEU A 36 -12.15 -3.15 -2.02
CA LEU A 36 -10.72 -3.43 -1.92
C LEU A 36 -9.96 -2.81 -3.09
N ALA A 37 -10.58 -2.69 -4.26
CA ALA A 37 -9.99 -1.96 -5.40
C ALA A 37 -9.84 -0.47 -5.09
N GLU A 38 -10.85 0.17 -4.46
CA GLU A 38 -10.77 1.56 -4.00
C GLU A 38 -9.64 1.77 -2.97
N VAL A 39 -9.48 0.84 -2.02
CA VAL A 39 -8.37 0.89 -1.05
C VAL A 39 -7.01 0.76 -1.77
N SER A 40 -6.90 -0.14 -2.74
CA SER A 40 -5.67 -0.32 -3.51
C SER A 40 -5.28 0.94 -4.30
N GLU A 41 -6.25 1.60 -4.92
CA GLU A 41 -6.04 2.87 -5.62
C GLU A 41 -5.58 3.98 -4.66
N LEU A 42 -6.19 4.09 -3.46
CA LEU A 42 -5.75 5.04 -2.44
C LEU A 42 -4.30 4.78 -2.00
N LEU A 43 -3.92 3.51 -1.82
CA LEU A 43 -2.53 3.14 -1.50
C LEU A 43 -1.56 3.52 -2.62
N HIS A 44 -1.94 3.31 -3.89
CA HIS A 44 -1.14 3.74 -5.03
C HIS A 44 -0.95 5.27 -5.04
N ARG A 45 -2.02 6.02 -4.82
CA ARG A 45 -1.99 7.49 -4.77
C ARG A 45 -1.17 8.03 -3.60
N ILE A 46 -1.16 7.34 -2.45
CA ILE A 46 -0.28 7.68 -1.31
C ILE A 46 1.19 7.54 -1.71
N CYS A 47 1.55 6.47 -2.42
CA CYS A 47 2.92 6.29 -2.92
C CYS A 47 3.33 7.35 -3.95
N ALA A 48 2.38 7.86 -4.73
CA ALA A 48 2.60 8.92 -5.71
C ALA A 48 2.49 10.34 -5.13
N ALA A 49 2.08 10.49 -3.86
CA ALA A 49 1.85 11.80 -3.25
C ALA A 49 3.16 12.58 -3.09
N THR A 50 3.16 13.83 -3.52
CA THR A 50 4.31 14.73 -3.40
C THR A 50 4.34 15.51 -2.09
N THR A 51 3.27 15.46 -1.30
CA THR A 51 3.15 16.16 -0.02
C THR A 51 2.67 15.23 1.08
N LEU A 52 3.19 15.44 2.29
CA LEU A 52 2.84 14.65 3.46
C LEU A 52 1.36 14.84 3.84
N ASP A 53 0.80 16.03 3.67
CA ASP A 53 -0.60 16.30 4.01
C ASP A 53 -1.56 15.57 3.08
N ALA A 54 -1.28 15.54 1.77
CA ALA A 54 -2.06 14.75 0.82
C ALA A 54 -1.97 13.24 1.14
N ALA A 55 -0.76 12.74 1.44
CA ALA A 55 -0.56 11.35 1.83
C ALA A 55 -1.33 10.99 3.10
N ARG A 56 -1.31 11.85 4.13
CA ARG A 56 -2.04 11.66 5.39
C ARG A 56 -3.55 11.63 5.17
N TRP A 57 -4.07 12.53 4.35
CA TRP A 57 -5.50 12.59 4.06
C TRP A 57 -5.97 11.31 3.36
N MET A 58 -5.26 10.89 2.31
CA MET A 58 -5.57 9.64 1.58
C MET A 58 -5.41 8.39 2.46
N ALA A 59 -4.45 8.38 3.39
CA ALA A 59 -4.30 7.29 4.35
C ALA A 59 -5.50 7.21 5.31
N GLY A 60 -6.06 8.35 5.72
CA GLY A 60 -7.30 8.42 6.48
C GLY A 60 -8.46 7.77 5.74
N ASP A 61 -8.66 8.15 4.47
CA ASP A 61 -9.71 7.58 3.62
C ASP A 61 -9.56 6.07 3.43
N ALA A 62 -8.33 5.59 3.17
CA ALA A 62 -8.05 4.17 3.01
C ALA A 62 -8.42 3.37 4.28
N LEU A 63 -8.14 3.92 5.47
CA LEU A 63 -8.50 3.29 6.74
C LEU A 63 -10.01 3.24 6.97
N VAL A 64 -10.74 4.29 6.62
CA VAL A 64 -12.21 4.32 6.71
C VAL A 64 -12.82 3.24 5.81
N GLN A 65 -12.35 3.16 4.56
CA GLN A 65 -12.82 2.17 3.60
C GLN A 65 -12.51 0.73 4.04
N LEU A 66 -11.30 0.50 4.56
CA LEU A 66 -10.90 -0.81 5.07
C LEU A 66 -11.75 -1.25 6.28
N ARG A 67 -12.03 -0.32 7.22
CA ARG A 67 -12.91 -0.62 8.36
C ARG A 67 -14.33 -0.97 7.91
N ALA A 68 -14.87 -0.24 6.94
CA ALA A 68 -16.19 -0.53 6.38
C ALA A 68 -16.24 -1.90 5.69
N TYR A 69 -15.17 -2.30 5.01
CA TYR A 69 -15.04 -3.62 4.41
C TYR A 69 -15.05 -4.74 5.46
N VAL A 70 -14.23 -4.61 6.52
CA VAL A 70 -14.18 -5.60 7.61
C VAL A 70 -15.54 -5.74 8.31
N GLN A 71 -16.21 -4.63 8.62
CA GLN A 71 -17.53 -4.64 9.26
C GLN A 71 -18.62 -5.33 8.42
N ARG A 72 -18.51 -5.29 7.09
CA ARG A 72 -19.39 -6.05 6.19
C ARG A 72 -19.08 -7.54 6.15
N GLY A 73 -17.81 -7.92 6.33
CA GLY A 73 -17.40 -9.33 6.39
C GLY A 73 -17.89 -10.04 7.66
N ASP A 74 -17.99 -9.30 8.77
CA ASP A 74 -18.47 -9.83 10.06
C ASP A 74 -20.00 -10.02 10.13
N THR A 75 -20.74 -9.61 9.09
CA THR A 75 -22.21 -9.71 9.00
C THR A 75 -22.71 -10.80 8.04
N GLN A 76 -21.81 -11.65 7.51
CA GLN A 76 -22.14 -12.88 6.77
C GLN A 76 -21.93 -14.13 7.63
#